data_AF-A0A7Z9QLW4-F1
#
_entry.id   AF-A0A7Z9QLW4-F1
#
_cell.length_a   1.000
_cell.length_b   1.000
_cell.length_c   1.000
_cell.angle_alpha   90.00
_cell.angle_beta   90.00
_cell.angle_gamma   90.00
#
_symmetry.space_group_name_H-M   'P 1'
#
loop_
_entity.id
_entity.type
_entity.pdbx_description
1 polymer ?
#
loop_
_entity_poly.entity_id
_entity_poly.type
_entity_poly.pdbx_seq_one_letter_code
_entity_poly.pdbx_strand_id
1 'polypeptide(L)'
;MKTLIAAAIIIAGGWTASLKDNVCGVSYPASVSNPATIQWAVVMHETPEMRLIMKERIQKDSPRGRLLLAQAKSRIRRWARIVMHDHKYDSVWKKIEHPKKKADDISRVIIARMLSRGGHNYKVEDDDGQMHTVPIICGTGVTQGECGVTTCKCICHSK
;
A
#
# COMPACT_ATOMS: atom_id res chain seq x y z
N MET A 1 27.42 6.25 25.16
CA MET A 1 26.58 7.44 24.91
C MET A 1 25.76 7.19 23.65
N LYS A 2 24.46 6.90 23.76
CA LYS A 2 23.58 6.67 22.60
C LYS A 2 23.11 8.03 22.10
N THR A 3 23.58 8.45 20.93
CA THR A 3 23.12 9.64 20.24
C THR A 3 21.63 9.48 19.95
N LEU A 4 20.79 10.21 20.69
CA LEU A 4 19.37 10.35 20.38
C LEU A 4 19.28 11.21 19.12
N ILE A 5 19.20 10.56 17.96
CA ILE A 5 18.79 11.23 16.73
C ILE A 5 17.32 11.58 16.94
N ALA A 6 17.06 12.82 17.38
CA ALA A 6 15.74 13.41 17.38
C ALA A 6 15.21 13.31 15.94
N ALA A 7 14.24 12.41 15.74
CA ALA A 7 13.52 12.34 14.48
C ALA A 7 12.92 13.72 14.24
N ALA A 8 13.31 14.37 13.14
CA ALA A 8 12.93 15.74 12.82
C ALA A 8 11.40 15.92 12.95
N ILE A 9 10.98 16.70 13.95
CA ILE A 9 9.61 17.17 14.13
C ILE A 9 9.47 18.39 13.24
N ILE A 10 8.99 18.18 12.02
CA ILE A 10 8.77 19.27 11.06
C ILE A 10 7.37 19.83 11.30
N ILE A 11 7.29 21.07 11.77
CA ILE A 11 6.04 21.80 11.98
C ILE A 11 5.84 22.75 10.80
N ALA A 12 5.04 22.33 9.84
CA ALA A 12 4.20 23.24 9.06
C ALA A 12 2.88 22.51 8.77
N GLY A 13 1.75 23.23 8.67
CA GLY A 13 0.42 22.61 8.60
C GLY A 13 -0.09 21.94 9.90
N GLY A 14 0.68 21.97 10.99
CA GLY A 14 0.30 21.49 12.33
C GLY A 14 0.41 19.98 12.56
N TRP A 15 0.68 19.20 11.51
CA TRP A 15 0.88 17.76 11.60
C TRP A 15 2.34 17.42 11.91
N THR A 16 2.56 16.42 12.75
CA THR A 16 3.88 15.93 13.16
C THR A 16 3.97 14.42 12.90
N ALA A 17 4.98 14.00 12.14
CA ALA A 17 5.23 12.59 11.81
C ALA A 17 6.69 12.35 11.48
N SER A 18 7.14 11.10 11.66
CA SER A 18 8.43 10.63 11.15
C SER A 18 8.30 10.21 9.69
N LEU A 19 9.30 10.52 8.86
CA LEU A 19 9.38 10.05 7.47
C LEU A 19 9.30 8.50 7.37
N LYS A 20 9.76 7.77 8.38
CA LYS A 20 9.72 6.29 8.43
C LYS A 20 8.29 5.73 8.59
N ASP A 21 7.38 6.57 9.04
CA ASP A 21 5.98 6.25 9.23
C ASP A 21 5.15 6.54 7.99
N ASN A 22 5.71 7.19 6.97
CA ASN A 22 5.02 7.34 5.70
C ASN A 22 4.85 5.98 5.00
N VAL A 23 3.64 5.70 4.53
CA VAL A 23 3.31 4.49 3.76
C VAL A 23 3.17 4.82 2.28
N CYS A 24 2.42 5.87 1.94
CA CYS A 24 2.27 6.39 0.59
C CYS A 24 1.73 7.83 0.59
N GLY A 25 1.86 8.51 -0.56
CA GLY A 25 1.37 9.88 -0.77
C GLY A 25 2.41 10.93 -0.39
N VAL A 26 1.93 12.11 0.01
CA VAL A 26 2.80 13.24 0.41
C VAL A 26 3.72 12.79 1.55
N SER A 27 5.03 12.91 1.34
CA SER A 27 6.05 12.45 2.29
C SER A 27 6.52 13.56 3.24
N TYR A 28 6.27 14.82 2.92
CA TYR A 28 6.69 15.95 3.74
C TYR A 28 5.54 16.37 4.67
N PRO A 29 5.66 16.22 6.01
CA PRO A 29 4.56 16.50 6.94
C PRO A 29 4.02 17.92 6.82
N ALA A 30 4.85 18.89 6.40
CA ALA A 30 4.43 20.27 6.23
C ALA A 30 3.35 20.48 5.15
N SER A 31 3.35 19.61 4.14
CA SER A 31 2.46 19.70 2.98
C SER A 31 1.23 18.83 3.13
N VAL A 32 1.08 18.17 4.29
CA VAL A 32 -0.05 17.30 4.61
C VAL A 32 -1.22 18.15 5.11
N SER A 33 -2.36 17.99 4.45
CA SER A 33 -3.65 18.65 4.73
C SER A 33 -4.69 17.69 5.27
N ASN A 34 -4.83 16.50 4.65
CA ASN A 34 -5.83 15.47 4.97
C ASN A 34 -5.21 14.06 5.00
N PRO A 35 -4.46 13.73 6.07
CA PRO A 35 -3.81 12.43 6.20
C PRO A 35 -4.78 11.35 6.70
N ALA A 36 -4.52 10.12 6.29
CA ALA A 36 -5.06 8.92 6.90
C ALA A 36 -4.01 8.15 7.69
N THR A 37 -4.46 7.32 8.63
CA THR A 37 -3.63 6.43 9.44
C THR A 37 -3.91 4.97 9.18
N ILE A 38 -2.87 4.15 9.35
CA ILE A 38 -2.95 2.70 9.23
C ILE A 38 -2.24 2.01 10.40
N GLN A 39 -2.94 1.07 11.03
CA GLN A 39 -2.39 0.16 12.04
C GLN A 39 -1.56 -0.91 11.34
N TRP A 40 -0.29 -0.58 11.08
CA TRP A 40 0.60 -1.41 10.26
C TRP A 40 0.68 -2.87 10.72
N ALA A 41 0.80 -3.11 12.03
CA ALA A 41 0.90 -4.46 12.58
C ALA A 41 -0.37 -5.29 12.31
N VAL A 42 -1.54 -4.68 12.49
CA VAL A 42 -2.85 -5.32 12.29
C VAL A 42 -3.05 -5.66 10.82
N VAL A 43 -2.84 -4.68 9.92
CA VAL A 43 -3.03 -4.91 8.48
C VAL A 43 -2.03 -5.94 7.94
N MET A 44 -0.79 -5.92 8.43
CA MET A 44 0.23 -6.91 8.07
C MET A 44 -0.20 -8.32 8.45
N HIS A 45 -0.73 -8.52 9.65
CA HIS A 45 -1.20 -9.82 10.12
C HIS A 45 -2.33 -10.41 9.25
N GLU A 46 -3.21 -9.55 8.74
CA GLU A 46 -4.34 -9.97 7.89
C GLU A 46 -3.93 -10.29 6.44
N THR A 47 -2.70 -10.00 6.03
CA THR A 47 -2.24 -10.33 4.66
C THR A 47 -2.18 -11.84 4.42
N PRO A 48 -2.56 -12.31 3.21
CA PRO A 48 -2.49 -13.74 2.89
C PRO A 48 -1.06 -14.28 2.94
N GLU A 49 -0.06 -13.48 2.60
CA GLU A 49 1.35 -13.87 2.69
C GLU A 49 1.80 -14.09 4.14
N MET A 50 1.39 -13.22 5.08
CA MET A 50 1.70 -13.43 6.50
C MET A 50 0.96 -14.64 7.07
N ARG A 51 -0.28 -14.85 6.67
CA ARG A 51 -1.04 -16.06 7.03
C ARG A 51 -0.34 -17.32 6.52
N LEU A 52 0.26 -17.28 5.32
CA LEU A 52 1.05 -18.38 4.77
C LEU A 52 2.33 -18.63 5.60
N ILE A 53 3.08 -17.58 5.95
CA ILE A 53 4.26 -17.68 6.80
C ILE A 53 3.90 -18.37 8.13
N MET A 54 2.79 -17.96 8.75
CA MET A 54 2.33 -18.53 10.02
C MET A 54 1.85 -19.97 9.87
N LYS A 55 1.10 -20.27 8.80
CA LYS A 55 0.57 -21.62 8.53
C LYS A 55 1.67 -22.63 8.24
N GLU A 56 2.62 -22.26 7.38
CA GLU A 56 3.74 -23.13 6.97
C GLU A 56 4.95 -23.04 7.92
N ARG A 57 4.85 -22.24 8.99
CA ARG A 57 5.93 -21.98 9.97
C ARG A 57 7.25 -21.59 9.29
N ILE A 58 7.15 -20.79 8.22
CA ILE A 58 8.32 -20.32 7.47
C ILE A 58 9.07 -19.32 8.36
N GLN A 59 10.40 -19.50 8.46
CA GLN A 59 11.23 -18.55 9.18
C GLN A 59 11.30 -17.22 8.42
N LYS A 60 11.07 -16.11 9.12
CA LYS A 60 10.99 -14.76 8.51
C LYS A 60 12.31 -14.30 7.89
N ASP A 61 13.42 -14.79 8.42
CA ASP A 61 14.77 -14.52 7.94
C ASP A 61 15.17 -15.41 6.75
N SER A 62 14.48 -16.52 6.52
CA SER A 62 14.71 -17.36 5.34
C SER A 62 14.47 -16.59 4.03
N PRO A 63 15.10 -16.96 2.91
CA PRO A 63 14.86 -16.31 1.62
C PRO A 63 13.37 -16.25 1.24
N ARG A 64 12.64 -17.36 1.47
CA ARG A 64 11.20 -17.45 1.23
C ARG A 64 10.39 -16.55 2.17
N GLY A 65 10.76 -16.50 3.46
CA GLY A 65 10.14 -15.61 4.44
C GLY A 65 10.33 -14.13 4.10
N ARG A 66 11.53 -13.72 3.70
CA ARG A 66 11.83 -12.35 3.26
C ARG A 66 11.04 -11.96 2.02
N LEU A 67 10.91 -12.87 1.05
CA LEU A 67 10.11 -12.66 -0.15
C LEU A 67 8.63 -12.43 0.20
N LEU A 68 8.04 -13.31 1.01
CA LEU A 68 6.64 -13.19 1.44
C LEU A 68 6.39 -11.90 2.24
N LEU A 69 7.34 -11.51 3.10
CA LEU A 69 7.29 -10.23 3.82
C LEU A 69 7.34 -9.04 2.86
N ALA A 70 8.20 -9.06 1.84
CA ALA A 70 8.28 -8.00 0.85
C ALA A 70 6.98 -7.91 0.04
N GLN A 71 6.42 -9.05 -0.37
CA GLN A 71 5.14 -9.13 -1.08
C GLN A 71 3.98 -8.57 -0.25
N ALA A 72 3.88 -8.94 1.04
CA ALA A 72 2.89 -8.39 1.96
C ALA A 72 2.98 -6.86 2.05
N LYS A 73 4.20 -6.31 2.23
CA LYS A 73 4.41 -4.85 2.31
C LYS A 73 3.97 -4.16 1.01
N SER A 74 4.34 -4.72 -0.14
CA SER A 74 3.95 -4.19 -1.45
C SER A 74 2.44 -4.25 -1.67
N ARG A 75 1.79 -5.34 -1.25
CA ARG A 75 0.32 -5.50 -1.29
C ARG A 75 -0.37 -4.42 -0.46
N ILE A 76 0.04 -4.20 0.78
CA ILE A 76 -0.52 -3.17 1.65
C ILE A 76 -0.35 -1.78 1.04
N ARG A 77 0.85 -1.45 0.53
CA ARG A 77 1.12 -0.15 -0.11
C ARG A 77 0.23 0.09 -1.33
N ARG A 78 0.01 -0.95 -2.15
CA ARG A 78 -0.90 -0.87 -3.31
C ARG A 78 -2.31 -0.54 -2.86
N TRP A 79 -2.83 -1.27 -1.88
CA TRP A 79 -4.18 -1.07 -1.36
C TRP A 79 -4.36 0.26 -0.64
N ALA A 80 -3.38 0.67 0.15
CA ALA A 80 -3.36 1.97 0.80
C ALA A 80 -3.45 3.11 -0.22
N ARG A 81 -2.73 3.03 -1.34
CA ARG A 81 -2.80 4.03 -2.41
C ARG A 81 -4.17 4.09 -3.08
N ILE A 82 -4.81 2.95 -3.29
CA ILE A 82 -6.16 2.89 -3.86
C ILE A 82 -7.16 3.53 -2.92
N VAL A 83 -7.18 3.12 -1.65
CA VAL A 83 -8.06 3.70 -0.63
C VAL A 83 -7.80 5.20 -0.44
N MET A 84 -6.53 5.60 -0.48
CA MET A 84 -6.12 7.01 -0.44
C MET A 84 -6.78 7.82 -1.56
N HIS A 85 -6.75 7.31 -2.79
CA HIS A 85 -7.37 7.99 -3.94
C HIS A 85 -8.90 7.97 -3.85
N ASP A 86 -9.50 6.82 -3.56
CA ASP A 86 -10.96 6.64 -3.50
C ASP A 86 -11.60 7.55 -2.44
N HIS A 87 -10.92 7.76 -1.31
CA HIS A 87 -11.38 8.59 -0.19
C HIS A 87 -10.79 10.01 -0.17
N LYS A 88 -10.01 10.40 -1.20
CA LYS A 88 -9.40 11.75 -1.33
C LYS A 88 -8.50 12.13 -0.14
N TYR A 89 -7.75 11.18 0.39
CA TYR A 89 -6.65 11.46 1.31
C TYR A 89 -5.40 11.87 0.52
N ASP A 90 -4.56 12.72 1.09
CA ASP A 90 -3.30 13.16 0.44
C ASP A 90 -2.12 12.22 0.75
N SER A 91 -2.21 11.51 1.87
CA SER A 91 -1.13 10.74 2.43
C SER A 91 -1.64 9.71 3.44
N VAL A 92 -0.89 8.62 3.59
CA VAL A 92 -1.18 7.55 4.55
C VAL A 92 0.04 7.31 5.42
N TRP A 93 -0.16 7.31 6.73
CA TRP A 93 0.90 7.23 7.73
C TRP A 93 0.63 6.09 8.72
N LYS A 94 1.69 5.46 9.22
CA LYS A 94 1.61 4.53 10.35
C LYS A 94 1.31 5.27 11.65
N LYS A 95 1.89 6.47 11.76
CA LYS A 95 1.74 7.36 12.91
C LYS A 95 1.88 8.80 12.45
N ILE A 96 0.89 9.61 12.77
CA ILE A 96 0.87 11.06 12.55
C ILE A 96 0.01 11.70 13.64
N GLU A 97 0.48 12.81 14.19
CA GLU A 97 -0.15 13.49 15.33
C GLU A 97 -0.38 14.96 15.00
N HIS A 98 -1.52 15.50 15.45
CA HIS A 98 -1.84 16.92 15.35
C HIS A 98 -2.56 17.35 16.63
N PRO A 99 -2.29 18.55 17.17
CA PRO A 99 -2.83 18.97 18.47
C PRO A 99 -4.36 19.09 18.50
N LYS A 100 -4.99 19.39 17.36
CA LYS A 100 -6.44 19.66 17.24
C LYS A 100 -7.23 18.70 16.34
N LYS A 101 -6.56 17.87 15.57
CA LYS A 101 -7.17 17.07 14.48
C LYS A 101 -6.75 15.62 14.64
N LYS A 102 -7.63 14.70 14.25
CA LYS A 102 -7.36 13.28 14.24
C LYS A 102 -7.44 12.78 12.80
N ALA A 103 -6.44 12.02 12.38
CA ALA A 103 -6.44 11.36 11.09
C ALA A 103 -7.37 10.14 11.14
N ASP A 104 -8.07 9.87 10.03
CA ASP A 104 -8.98 8.74 9.93
C ASP A 104 -8.19 7.42 9.92
N ASP A 105 -8.71 6.38 10.57
CA ASP A 105 -8.12 5.03 10.52
C ASP A 105 -8.74 4.23 9.37
N ILE A 106 -7.94 3.99 8.32
CA ILE A 106 -8.38 3.27 7.13
C ILE A 106 -7.99 1.78 7.15
N SER A 107 -7.48 1.27 8.27
CA SER A 107 -7.00 -0.12 8.39
C SER A 107 -8.05 -1.15 7.99
N ARG A 108 -9.28 -0.98 8.50
CA ARG A 108 -10.40 -1.90 8.20
C ARG A 108 -10.80 -1.85 6.73
N VAL A 109 -10.78 -0.67 6.11
CA VAL A 109 -11.10 -0.49 4.68
C VAL A 109 -10.06 -1.21 3.83
N ILE A 110 -8.77 -1.04 4.16
CA ILE A 110 -7.67 -1.72 3.46
C ILE A 110 -7.79 -3.23 3.61
N ILE A 111 -8.03 -3.74 4.83
CA ILE A 111 -8.20 -5.18 5.09
C ILE A 111 -9.40 -5.71 4.29
N ALA A 112 -10.54 -5.04 4.37
CA ALA A 112 -11.74 -5.45 3.67
C ALA A 112 -11.49 -5.53 2.16
N ARG A 113 -10.91 -4.48 1.56
CA ARG A 113 -10.64 -4.43 0.11
C ARG A 113 -9.61 -5.46 -0.33
N MET A 114 -8.59 -5.70 0.49
CA MET A 114 -7.57 -6.71 0.23
C MET A 114 -8.11 -8.15 0.27
N LEU A 115 -9.10 -8.43 1.14
CA LEU A 115 -9.64 -9.77 1.36
C LEU A 115 -10.91 -10.06 0.56
N SER A 116 -11.57 -9.04 -0.01
CA SER A 116 -12.70 -9.28 -0.91
C SER A 116 -12.17 -9.95 -2.18
N ARG A 117 -12.61 -11.17 -2.48
CA ARG A 117 -12.19 -12.01 -3.63
C ARG A 117 -12.53 -11.44 -5.04
N GLY A 118 -12.90 -10.17 -5.15
CA GLY A 118 -13.25 -9.50 -6.40
C GLY A 118 -12.17 -8.49 -6.77
N GLY A 119 -11.40 -8.81 -7.80
CA GLY A 119 -10.27 -8.04 -8.30
C GLY A 119 -10.57 -6.55 -8.37
N HIS A 120 -9.59 -5.76 -7.95
CA HIS A 120 -9.54 -4.39 -8.43
C HIS A 120 -9.30 -4.43 -9.91
N ASN A 121 -10.17 -3.79 -10.66
CA ASN A 121 -9.94 -3.63 -12.07
C ASN A 121 -9.11 -2.36 -12.29
N TYR A 122 -8.07 -2.43 -13.09
CA TYR A 122 -7.46 -1.22 -13.65
C TYR A 122 -8.06 -0.97 -15.03
N LYS A 123 -8.22 0.30 -15.38
CA LYS A 123 -8.53 0.70 -16.75
C LYS A 123 -7.22 0.71 -17.52
N VAL A 124 -7.05 -0.20 -18.47
CA VAL A 124 -5.95 -0.19 -19.45
C VAL A 124 -6.49 0.45 -20.71
N GLU A 125 -5.73 1.35 -21.30
CA GLU A 125 -6.01 1.88 -22.62
C GLU A 125 -5.30 1.01 -23.64
N ASP A 126 -6.04 0.45 -24.60
CA ASP A 126 -5.49 -0.32 -25.71
C ASP A 126 -4.91 0.63 -26.78
N ASP A 127 -4.15 0.10 -27.74
CA ASP A 127 -3.51 0.90 -28.81
C ASP A 127 -4.52 1.69 -29.66
N ASP A 128 -5.80 1.31 -29.63
CA ASP A 128 -6.93 2.00 -30.27
C ASP A 128 -7.57 3.10 -29.39
N GLY A 129 -7.01 3.39 -28.21
CA GLY A 129 -7.53 4.40 -27.27
C GLY A 129 -8.77 3.95 -26.48
N GLN A 130 -9.13 2.67 -26.54
CA GLN A 130 -10.29 2.12 -25.85
C GLN A 130 -9.93 1.70 -24.40
N MET A 131 -10.79 2.03 -23.44
CA MET A 131 -10.54 1.79 -22.01
C MET A 131 -11.13 0.46 -21.54
N HIS A 132 -10.27 -0.53 -21.27
CA HIS A 132 -10.63 -1.87 -20.82
C HIS A 132 -10.47 -2.04 -19.32
N THR A 133 -11.47 -2.61 -18.67
CA THR A 133 -11.49 -2.85 -17.23
C THR A 133 -10.97 -4.25 -16.95
N VAL A 134 -9.68 -4.38 -16.59
CA VAL A 134 -9.04 -5.70 -16.40
C VAL A 134 -8.84 -6.03 -14.92
N PRO A 135 -9.23 -7.24 -14.46
CA PRO A 135 -9.08 -7.64 -13.06
C PRO A 135 -7.62 -7.85 -12.68
N ILE A 136 -7.24 -7.40 -11.48
CA ILE A 136 -6.00 -7.80 -10.82
C ILE A 136 -6.13 -9.26 -10.42
N ILE A 137 -5.73 -10.15 -11.32
CA ILE A 137 -5.49 -11.54 -10.99
C ILE A 137 -4.17 -11.59 -10.23
N CYS A 138 -4.25 -11.66 -8.91
CA CYS A 138 -3.08 -11.83 -8.08
C CYS A 138 -2.58 -13.28 -8.20
N GLY A 139 -1.66 -13.50 -9.14
CA GLY A 139 -0.71 -14.61 -9.19
C GLY A 139 -1.16 -15.95 -8.61
N THR A 140 -1.91 -16.72 -9.38
CA THR A 140 -1.75 -18.18 -9.42
C THR A 140 -1.32 -18.50 -10.85
N GLY A 141 -0.25 -19.29 -10.99
CA GLY A 141 0.50 -19.47 -12.23
C GLY A 141 -0.39 -19.57 -13.47
N VAL A 142 -0.20 -18.64 -14.39
CA VAL A 142 -0.61 -18.85 -15.78
C VAL A 142 0.40 -19.84 -16.33
N THR A 143 0.02 -21.12 -16.32
CA THR A 143 0.57 -22.09 -17.25
C THR A 143 0.48 -21.47 -18.65
N GLN A 144 1.61 -21.41 -19.35
CA GLN A 144 1.65 -21.03 -20.76
C GLN A 144 0.56 -21.80 -21.52
N GLY A 145 -0.40 -21.05 -22.04
CA GLY A 145 -1.57 -21.58 -22.72
C GLY A 145 -2.55 -20.43 -22.85
N GLU A 146 -2.46 -19.72 -23.98
CA GLU A 146 -3.42 -18.73 -24.46
C GLU A 146 -3.36 -17.34 -23.78
N CYS A 147 -2.33 -16.57 -24.11
CA CYS A 147 -2.43 -15.11 -24.10
C CYS A 147 -1.82 -14.57 -25.40
N GLY A 148 -2.67 -14.39 -26.40
CA GLY A 148 -2.32 -13.90 -27.74
C GLY A 148 -2.20 -12.39 -27.83
N VAL A 149 -1.51 -11.73 -26.88
CA VAL A 149 -1.20 -10.30 -27.03
C VAL A 149 0.22 -10.03 -26.56
N THR A 150 1.08 -9.86 -27.55
CA THR A 150 2.48 -9.49 -27.46
C THR A 150 2.59 -8.09 -26.83
N THR A 151 3.49 -7.94 -25.87
CA THR A 151 4.03 -6.65 -25.37
C THR A 151 3.06 -5.66 -24.70
N CYS A 152 2.68 -5.91 -23.45
CA CYS A 152 2.18 -4.83 -22.57
C CYS A 152 3.35 -3.95 -22.09
N LYS A 153 3.53 -2.79 -22.74
CA LYS A 153 4.41 -1.70 -22.27
C LYS A 153 3.68 -0.95 -21.16
N CYS A 154 4.11 -1.11 -19.91
CA CYS A 154 3.50 -0.37 -18.79
C CYS A 154 3.85 1.12 -18.91
N ILE A 155 2.96 1.93 -19.50
CA ILE A 155 3.09 3.38 -19.50
C ILE A 155 2.42 3.93 -18.23
N CYS A 156 3.25 4.35 -17.27
CA CYS A 156 2.77 5.13 -16.13
C CYS A 156 2.53 6.58 -16.59
N HIS A 157 1.29 6.94 -16.91
CA HIS A 157 0.92 8.34 -17.07
C HIS A 157 0.85 8.99 -15.68
N SER A 158 1.90 9.77 -15.37
CA SER A 158 1.86 10.80 -14.34
C SER A 158 1.03 11.96 -14.88
N LYS A 159 -0.10 12.27 -14.23
CA LYS A 159 -0.69 13.60 -14.36
C LYS A 159 -0.01 14.54 -13.38
#